data_AF-A0A7S1XBX6-F1
#
_entry.id   AF-A0A7S1XBX6-F1
#
_cell.length_a   1.000
_cell.length_b   1.000
_cell.length_c   1.000
_cell.angle_alpha   90.00
_cell.angle_beta   90.00
_cell.angle_gamma   90.00
#
_symmetry.space_group_name_H-M   'P 1'
#
loop_
_entity.id
_entity.type
_entity.pdbx_description
1 polymer ?
#
loop_
_entity_poly.entity_id
_entity_poly.type
_entity_poly.pdbx_seq_one_letter_code
_entity_poly.pdbx_strand_id
1 'polypeptide(L)'
;SQNSLYFGDEVDCVFRVHVRPGNTVLIPTGWIHAVHTPKDSLVFGGNFLSSANLALQLKIQALEIRTGVPRKFQFPYFTEICWYVAADLVRKSEEESKDHLSKHVLQPVHGLSLLSQFLSSRLRKESSKIPREVEDPCRILQVLNELCTAPSEVAKNSA
;
A
#
# COMPACT_ATOMS: atom_id res chain seq x y z
N SER A 1 5.68 28.23 -12.85
CA SER A 1 5.56 26.82 -13.28
C SER A 1 6.03 25.94 -12.14
N GLN A 2 5.62 24.67 -12.06
CA GLN A 2 6.05 23.77 -10.97
C GLN A 2 7.58 23.61 -10.87
N ASN A 3 8.31 23.86 -11.96
CA ASN A 3 9.77 23.74 -12.06
C ASN A 3 10.57 24.92 -11.48
N SER A 4 9.93 25.99 -10.97
CA SER A 4 10.64 27.16 -10.42
C SER A 4 10.69 27.21 -8.89
N LEU A 5 10.10 26.22 -8.22
CA LEU A 5 10.01 26.16 -6.75
C LEU A 5 10.74 24.91 -6.25
N TYR A 6 11.57 25.07 -5.22
CA TYR A 6 12.15 23.93 -4.52
C TYR A 6 11.15 23.47 -3.45
N PHE A 7 10.56 22.29 -3.63
CA PHE A 7 9.53 21.76 -2.72
C PHE A 7 10.01 21.61 -1.26
N GLY A 8 11.32 21.52 -1.03
CA GLY A 8 11.89 21.49 0.31
C GLY A 8 11.68 22.78 1.11
N ASP A 9 11.39 23.91 0.44
CA ASP A 9 11.07 25.18 1.09
C ASP A 9 9.61 25.23 1.60
N GLU A 10 8.76 24.31 1.15
CA GLU A 10 7.32 24.25 1.46
C GLU A 10 6.99 23.25 2.58
N VAL A 11 8.00 22.70 3.26
CA VAL A 11 7.84 21.67 4.30
C VAL A 11 8.65 22.01 5.54
N ASP A 12 8.21 21.53 6.71
CA ASP A 12 8.85 21.83 8.00
C ASP A 12 10.29 21.32 8.11
N CYS A 13 10.59 20.18 7.48
CA CYS A 13 11.91 19.57 7.56
C CYS A 13 12.32 18.88 6.26
N VAL A 14 13.61 18.95 5.95
CA VAL A 14 14.25 18.25 4.84
C VAL A 14 15.46 17.50 5.37
N PHE A 15 15.46 16.18 5.16
CA PHE A 15 16.59 15.33 5.54
C PHE A 15 17.51 15.10 4.34
N ARG A 16 18.80 15.34 4.54
CA ARG A 16 19.84 15.03 3.56
C ARG A 16 20.55 13.74 3.93
N VAL A 17 20.45 12.73 3.07
CA VAL A 17 21.14 11.45 3.22
C VAL A 17 22.26 11.34 2.20
N HIS A 18 23.48 11.04 2.66
CA HIS A 18 24.63 10.79 1.79
C HIS A 18 24.79 9.29 1.54
N VAL A 19 24.47 8.84 0.34
CA VAL A 19 24.65 7.44 -0.08
C VAL A 19 26.04 7.27 -0.68
N ARG A 20 26.85 6.37 -0.11
CA ARG A 20 28.20 6.05 -0.55
C ARG A 20 28.26 4.68 -1.23
N PRO A 21 29.32 4.38 -2.01
CA PRO A 21 29.52 3.04 -2.55
C PRO A 21 29.42 1.96 -1.47
N GLY A 22 28.65 0.91 -1.75
CA GLY A 22 28.38 -0.19 -0.81
C GLY A 22 27.21 0.04 0.15
N ASN A 23 26.58 1.22 0.17
CA ASN A 23 25.38 1.44 0.97
C ASN A 23 24.11 0.92 0.26
N THR A 24 23.17 0.45 1.06
CA THR A 24 21.81 0.13 0.64
C THR A 24 20.84 1.05 1.39
N VAL A 25 19.93 1.69 0.66
CA VAL A 25 18.90 2.56 1.24
C VAL A 25 17.53 1.96 0.96
N LEU A 26 16.69 1.89 2.01
CA LEU A 26 15.27 1.58 1.89
C LEU A 26 14.48 2.86 2.10
N ILE A 27 13.73 3.29 1.07
CA ILE A 27 12.83 4.44 1.13
C ILE A 27 11.42 3.90 1.43
N PRO A 28 10.80 4.23 2.58
CA PRO A 28 9.47 3.72 2.92
C PRO A 28 8.36 4.32 2.04
N THR A 29 7.19 3.69 2.08
CA THR A 29 5.98 4.14 1.37
C THR A 29 5.70 5.63 1.61
N GLY A 30 5.52 6.40 0.54
CA GLY A 30 5.06 7.79 0.58
C GLY A 30 6.10 8.84 0.92
N TRP A 31 7.37 8.45 1.10
CA TRP A 31 8.44 9.43 1.32
C TRP A 31 8.72 10.24 0.06
N ILE A 32 8.44 11.54 0.14
CA ILE A 32 8.80 12.50 -0.91
C ILE A 32 10.31 12.69 -0.87
N HIS A 33 10.97 12.49 -2.00
CA HIS A 33 12.42 12.57 -2.09
C HIS A 33 12.87 13.14 -3.43
N ALA A 34 14.05 13.76 -3.42
CA ALA A 34 14.76 14.21 -4.60
C ALA A 34 16.20 13.67 -4.55
N VAL A 35 16.77 13.39 -5.72
CA VAL A 35 18.11 12.81 -5.85
C VAL A 35 19.01 13.80 -6.58
N HIS A 36 20.19 14.02 -6.02
CA HIS A 36 21.28 14.76 -6.66
C HIS A 36 22.50 13.86 -6.76
N THR A 37 23.01 13.70 -7.99
CA THR A 37 24.14 12.81 -8.30
C THR A 37 25.38 13.65 -8.62
N PRO A 38 26.21 14.02 -7.61
CA PRO A 38 27.34 14.93 -7.79
C PRO A 38 28.55 14.31 -8.50
N LYS A 39 28.56 12.99 -8.67
CA LYS A 39 29.65 12.21 -9.30
C LYS A 39 29.02 11.08 -10.10
N ASP A 40 29.66 10.68 -11.19
CA ASP A 40 29.25 9.53 -11.99
C ASP A 40 29.06 8.30 -11.10
N SER A 41 27.87 7.72 -11.17
CA SER A 41 27.41 6.68 -10.24
C SER A 41 26.62 5.62 -11.00
N LEU A 42 26.87 4.35 -10.65
CA LEU A 42 26.05 3.22 -11.04
C LEU A 42 25.26 2.73 -9.82
N VAL A 43 23.95 2.64 -9.95
CA VAL A 43 23.04 2.25 -8.86
C VAL A 43 22.13 1.13 -9.34
N PHE A 44 21.89 0.16 -8.47
CA PHE A 44 20.86 -0.86 -8.64
C PHE A 44 19.71 -0.57 -7.67
N GLY A 45 18.48 -0.70 -8.14
CA GLY A 45 17.31 -0.40 -7.34
C GLY A 45 16.03 -1.05 -7.88
N GLY A 46 14.97 -0.92 -7.10
CA GLY A 46 13.66 -1.44 -7.43
C GLY A 46 12.59 -0.91 -6.47
N ASN A 47 11.33 -1.12 -6.85
CA ASN A 47 10.17 -0.78 -6.03
C ASN A 47 9.44 -2.07 -5.66
N PHE A 48 8.86 -2.11 -4.47
CA PHE A 48 7.99 -3.20 -4.05
C PHE A 48 6.80 -2.64 -3.27
N LEU A 49 5.69 -3.38 -3.32
CA LEU A 49 4.52 -3.13 -2.49
C LEU A 49 4.58 -4.05 -1.26
N SER A 50 4.01 -3.59 -0.15
CA SER A 50 3.91 -4.38 1.09
C SER A 50 2.54 -4.22 1.72
N SER A 51 2.04 -5.27 2.37
CA SER A 51 0.84 -5.19 3.20
C SER A 51 1.03 -4.30 4.44
N ALA A 52 2.28 -4.05 4.86
CA ALA A 52 2.60 -3.28 6.06
C ALA A 52 2.08 -1.82 6.02
N ASN A 53 2.01 -1.19 4.85
CA ASN A 53 1.57 0.20 4.68
C ASN A 53 0.45 0.34 3.62
N LEU A 54 -0.43 -0.66 3.55
CA LEU A 54 -1.49 -0.75 2.55
C LEU A 54 -2.35 0.52 2.45
N ALA A 55 -2.71 1.12 3.60
CA ALA A 55 -3.50 2.35 3.66
C ALA A 55 -2.85 3.51 2.90
N LEU A 56 -1.54 3.71 3.08
CA LEU A 56 -0.83 4.81 2.44
C LEU A 56 -0.59 4.52 0.95
N GLN A 57 -0.30 3.25 0.59
CA GLN A 57 -0.19 2.85 -0.82
C GLN A 57 -1.48 3.14 -1.60
N LEU A 58 -2.65 2.82 -1.02
CA LEU A 58 -3.96 3.12 -1.63
C LEU A 58 -4.22 4.62 -1.76
N LYS A 59 -3.82 5.42 -0.75
CA LYS A 59 -3.95 6.88 -0.80
C LYS A 59 -3.06 7.50 -1.89
N ILE A 60 -1.84 7.00 -2.06
CA ILE A 60 -0.92 7.45 -3.11
C ILE A 60 -1.47 7.09 -4.49
N GLN A 61 -1.99 5.89 -4.68
CA GLN A 61 -2.61 5.49 -5.95
C GLN A 61 -3.81 6.40 -6.29
N ALA A 62 -4.64 6.74 -5.30
CA ALA A 62 -5.74 7.69 -5.51
C ALA A 62 -5.23 9.10 -5.85
N LEU A 63 -4.13 9.53 -5.23
CA LEU A 63 -3.46 10.80 -5.54
C LEU A 63 -2.93 10.81 -6.98
N GLU A 64 -2.23 9.77 -7.41
CA GLU A 64 -1.70 9.64 -8.78
C GLU A 64 -2.79 9.76 -9.84
N ILE A 65 -3.95 9.14 -9.60
CA ILE A 65 -5.13 9.29 -10.47
C ILE A 65 -5.61 10.73 -10.47
N ARG A 66 -5.78 11.34 -9.28
CA ARG A 66 -6.30 12.70 -9.14
C ARG A 66 -5.40 13.76 -9.75
N THR A 67 -4.08 13.58 -9.66
CA THR A 67 -3.09 14.50 -10.24
C THR A 67 -2.79 14.21 -11.72
N GLY A 68 -3.42 13.17 -12.29
CA GLY A 68 -3.28 12.85 -13.71
C GLY A 68 -1.92 12.29 -14.08
N VAL A 69 -1.24 11.59 -13.16
CA VAL A 69 0.03 10.91 -13.45
C VAL A 69 -0.16 9.97 -14.64
N PRO A 70 0.64 10.06 -15.71
CA PRO A 70 0.51 9.17 -16.86
C PRO A 70 0.64 7.69 -16.47
N ARG A 71 -0.21 6.81 -17.04
CA ARG A 71 -0.24 5.38 -16.70
C ARG A 71 1.10 4.66 -16.80
N LYS A 72 1.98 5.06 -17.72
CA LYS A 72 3.33 4.49 -17.87
C LYS A 72 4.26 4.72 -16.67
N PHE A 73 3.90 5.67 -15.79
CA PHE A 73 4.62 5.99 -14.56
C PHE A 73 3.91 5.48 -13.29
N GLN A 74 2.74 4.86 -13.43
CA GLN A 74 2.03 4.23 -12.33
C GLN A 74 2.44 2.76 -12.20
N PHE A 75 2.20 2.17 -11.03
CA PHE A 75 2.44 0.74 -10.84
C PHE A 75 1.49 -0.08 -11.74
N PRO A 76 2.02 -0.96 -12.62
CA PRO A 76 1.18 -1.75 -13.51
C PRO A 76 0.39 -2.81 -12.72
N TYR A 77 -0.84 -3.09 -13.17
CA TYR A 77 -1.70 -4.11 -12.56
C TYR A 77 -1.98 -3.92 -11.05
N PHE A 78 -2.01 -2.66 -10.59
CA PHE A 78 -2.21 -2.36 -9.17
C PHE A 78 -3.56 -2.86 -8.63
N THR A 79 -4.63 -2.81 -9.42
CA THR A 79 -5.95 -3.31 -8.99
C THR A 79 -5.91 -4.84 -8.84
N GLU A 80 -5.27 -5.53 -9.78
CA GLU A 80 -5.12 -6.97 -9.86
C GLU A 80 -4.33 -7.50 -8.66
N ILE A 81 -3.19 -6.89 -8.34
CA ILE A 81 -2.40 -7.31 -7.16
C ILE A 81 -3.15 -7.05 -5.85
N CYS A 82 -3.95 -5.98 -5.77
CA CYS A 82 -4.81 -5.75 -4.61
C CYS A 82 -5.87 -6.86 -4.42
N TRP A 83 -6.39 -7.46 -5.49
CA TRP A 83 -7.28 -8.62 -5.39
C TRP A 83 -6.56 -9.86 -4.85
N TYR A 84 -5.34 -10.14 -5.30
CA TYR A 84 -4.53 -11.24 -4.74
C TYR A 84 -4.20 -11.02 -3.27
N VAL A 85 -3.83 -9.79 -2.89
CA VAL A 85 -3.60 -9.43 -1.49
C VAL A 85 -4.86 -9.63 -0.64
N ALA A 86 -6.03 -9.22 -1.15
CA ALA A 86 -7.30 -9.44 -0.47
C ALA A 86 -7.60 -10.94 -0.26
N ALA A 87 -7.41 -11.76 -1.29
CA ALA A 87 -7.61 -13.20 -1.22
C ALA A 87 -6.65 -13.86 -0.22
N ASP A 88 -5.37 -13.50 -0.23
CA ASP A 88 -4.38 -14.04 0.71
C ASP A 88 -4.67 -13.64 2.17
N LEU A 89 -5.13 -12.41 2.40
CA LEU A 89 -5.53 -11.94 3.74
C LEU A 89 -6.75 -12.70 4.27
N VAL A 90 -7.77 -12.93 3.43
CA VAL A 90 -8.96 -13.73 3.78
C VAL A 90 -8.55 -15.16 4.10
N ARG A 91 -7.78 -15.81 3.24
CA ARG A 91 -7.27 -17.17 3.43
C ARG A 91 -6.52 -17.31 4.76
N LYS A 92 -5.59 -16.38 5.06
CA LYS A 92 -4.85 -16.36 6.33
C LYS A 92 -5.77 -16.19 7.54
N SER A 93 -6.80 -15.36 7.43
CA SER A 93 -7.76 -15.16 8.51
C SER A 93 -8.63 -16.39 8.81
N GLU A 94 -8.81 -17.27 7.83
CA GLU A 94 -9.57 -18.52 7.96
C GLU A 94 -8.69 -19.69 8.45
N GLU A 95 -7.40 -19.70 8.08
CA GLU A 95 -6.43 -20.73 8.47
C GLU A 95 -5.85 -20.55 9.89
N GLU A 96 -5.67 -19.31 10.34
CA GLU A 96 -5.09 -19.04 11.66
C GLU A 96 -6.18 -19.12 12.75
N SER A 97 -6.00 -20.03 13.72
CA SER A 97 -6.78 -20.01 14.96
C SER A 97 -6.67 -18.61 15.59
N LYS A 98 -7.78 -18.05 16.10
CA LYS A 98 -7.94 -16.63 16.53
C LYS A 98 -6.81 -16.06 17.43
N ASP A 99 -5.97 -16.93 17.99
CA ASP A 99 -4.88 -16.62 18.91
C ASP A 99 -3.56 -16.17 18.23
N HIS A 100 -3.34 -16.45 16.94
CA HIS A 100 -2.07 -16.14 16.23
C HIS A 100 -2.17 -15.07 15.15
N LEU A 101 -3.39 -14.61 14.85
CA LEU A 101 -3.66 -13.45 14.00
C LEU A 101 -3.15 -12.12 14.62
N SER A 102 -2.57 -12.21 15.82
CA SER A 102 -2.18 -11.10 16.65
C SER A 102 -0.83 -10.48 16.23
N LYS A 103 -0.88 -9.16 16.04
CA LYS A 103 0.20 -8.16 16.01
C LYS A 103 0.84 -7.80 14.65
N HIS A 104 0.98 -8.68 13.67
CA HIS A 104 1.70 -8.32 12.43
C HIS A 104 0.88 -8.22 11.14
N VAL A 105 -0.26 -8.93 11.02
CA VAL A 105 -1.04 -8.97 9.77
C VAL A 105 -2.26 -8.03 9.78
N LEU A 106 -2.86 -7.74 10.95
CA LEU A 106 -4.09 -6.93 11.09
C LEU A 106 -3.91 -5.50 11.66
N GLN A 107 -2.68 -5.04 11.88
CA GLN A 107 -2.40 -3.79 12.61
C GLN A 107 -2.58 -2.48 11.82
N PRO A 108 -3.24 -2.49 10.66
CA PRO A 108 -4.26 -1.45 10.56
C PRO A 108 -5.53 -1.99 9.92
N VAL A 109 -6.55 -2.22 10.74
CA VAL A 109 -7.97 -2.25 10.35
C VAL A 109 -8.29 -1.15 9.32
N HIS A 110 -7.65 0.02 9.45
CA HIS A 110 -7.75 1.10 8.46
C HIS A 110 -7.30 0.71 7.05
N GLY A 111 -6.20 -0.03 6.90
CA GLY A 111 -5.71 -0.51 5.60
C GLY A 111 -6.66 -1.53 4.96
N LEU A 112 -7.22 -2.44 5.75
CA LEU A 112 -8.23 -3.41 5.29
C LEU A 112 -9.51 -2.69 4.85
N SER A 113 -9.96 -1.71 5.62
CA SER A 113 -11.14 -0.92 5.28
C SER A 113 -10.95 -0.16 3.97
N LEU A 114 -9.80 0.48 3.79
CA LEU A 114 -9.48 1.16 2.54
C LEU A 114 -9.36 0.18 1.36
N LEU A 115 -8.80 -1.01 1.56
CA LEU A 115 -8.71 -2.03 0.53
C LEU A 115 -10.11 -2.50 0.12
N SER A 116 -10.97 -2.81 1.09
CA SER A 116 -12.37 -3.21 0.84
C SER A 116 -13.13 -2.13 0.07
N GLN A 117 -13.02 -0.85 0.48
CA GLN A 117 -13.64 0.27 -0.22
C GLN A 117 -13.09 0.42 -1.65
N PHE A 118 -11.76 0.34 -1.81
CA PHE A 118 -11.07 0.45 -3.08
C PHE A 118 -11.57 -0.61 -4.07
N LEU A 119 -11.61 -1.87 -3.66
CA LEU A 119 -12.03 -3.00 -4.48
C LEU A 119 -13.55 -3.00 -4.74
N SER A 120 -14.36 -2.70 -3.71
CA SER A 120 -15.82 -2.59 -3.85
C SER A 120 -16.22 -1.54 -4.89
N SER A 121 -15.55 -0.39 -4.91
CA SER A 121 -15.82 0.67 -5.89
C SER A 121 -15.50 0.27 -7.34
N ARG A 122 -14.71 -0.79 -7.52
CA ARG A 122 -14.18 -1.27 -8.81
C ARG A 122 -14.75 -2.60 -9.27
N LEU A 123 -15.38 -3.36 -8.38
CA LEU A 123 -15.93 -4.69 -8.66
C LEU A 123 -16.71 -4.76 -9.99
N ARG A 124 -17.59 -3.79 -10.26
CA ARG A 124 -18.37 -3.73 -11.52
C ARG A 124 -17.67 -2.98 -12.65
N LYS A 125 -16.87 -1.95 -12.33
CA LYS A 125 -16.28 -1.03 -13.33
C LYS A 125 -14.99 -1.57 -13.95
N GLU A 126 -14.29 -2.43 -13.23
CA GLU A 126 -12.99 -2.98 -13.60
C GLU A 126 -13.01 -4.52 -13.48
N SER A 127 -14.13 -5.17 -13.85
CA SER A 127 -14.29 -6.63 -13.72
C SER A 127 -13.22 -7.43 -14.48
N SER A 128 -12.71 -6.90 -15.60
CA SER A 128 -11.60 -7.49 -16.36
C SER A 128 -10.26 -7.50 -15.60
N LYS A 129 -10.15 -6.76 -14.50
CA LYS A 129 -8.96 -6.71 -13.64
C LYS A 129 -9.07 -7.61 -12.40
N ILE A 130 -10.14 -8.38 -12.29
CA ILE A 130 -10.25 -9.41 -11.28
C ILE A 130 -9.51 -10.63 -11.83
N PRO A 131 -8.43 -11.10 -11.19
CA PRO A 131 -7.71 -12.27 -11.67
C PRO A 131 -8.59 -13.51 -11.63
N ARG A 132 -8.36 -14.46 -12.54
CA ARG A 132 -9.22 -15.66 -12.68
C ARG A 132 -9.13 -16.58 -11.47
N GLU A 133 -8.00 -16.55 -10.77
CA GLU A 133 -7.76 -17.33 -9.55
C GLU A 133 -8.51 -16.75 -8.34
N VAL A 134 -9.11 -15.56 -8.47
CA VAL A 134 -9.95 -14.95 -7.44
C VAL A 134 -11.39 -15.38 -7.70
N GLU A 135 -11.75 -16.55 -7.20
CA GLU A 135 -13.01 -17.26 -7.54
C GLU A 135 -14.28 -16.55 -7.03
N ASP A 136 -14.26 -16.01 -5.81
CA ASP A 136 -15.40 -15.32 -5.21
C ASP A 136 -15.04 -13.91 -4.68
N PRO A 137 -14.99 -12.91 -5.57
CA PRO A 137 -14.70 -11.52 -5.19
C PRO A 137 -15.70 -10.94 -4.17
N CYS A 138 -16.97 -11.38 -4.22
CA CYS A 138 -18.01 -10.92 -3.30
C CYS A 138 -17.78 -11.46 -1.89
N ARG A 139 -17.47 -12.75 -1.75
CA ARG A 139 -17.11 -13.36 -0.47
C ARG A 139 -15.86 -12.73 0.12
N ILE A 140 -14.84 -12.48 -0.70
CA ILE A 140 -13.61 -11.80 -0.25
C ILE A 140 -13.94 -10.43 0.35
N LEU A 141 -14.74 -9.61 -0.33
CA LEU A 141 -15.16 -8.30 0.17
C LEU A 141 -15.99 -8.42 1.46
N GLN A 142 -16.87 -9.42 1.54
CA GLN A 142 -17.66 -9.68 2.75
C GLN A 142 -16.74 -9.98 3.94
N VAL A 143 -15.80 -10.93 3.81
CA VAL A 143 -14.87 -11.29 4.89
C VAL A 143 -13.97 -10.12 5.26
N LEU A 144 -13.44 -9.38 4.28
CA LEU A 144 -12.65 -8.18 4.56
C LEU A 144 -13.43 -7.15 5.39
N ASN A 145 -14.73 -6.95 5.11
CA ASN A 145 -15.57 -6.06 5.91
C ASN A 145 -15.81 -6.60 7.33
N GLU A 146 -16.06 -7.90 7.47
CA GLU A 146 -16.19 -8.56 8.77
C GLU A 146 -14.94 -8.35 9.63
N LEU A 147 -13.74 -8.57 9.05
CA LEU A 147 -12.45 -8.33 9.69
C LEU A 147 -12.25 -6.86 10.11
N CYS A 148 -12.85 -5.90 9.40
CA CYS A 148 -12.79 -4.49 9.78
C CYS A 148 -13.69 -4.13 10.97
N THR A 149 -14.75 -4.89 11.18
CA THR A 149 -15.76 -4.64 12.23
C THR A 149 -15.59 -5.51 13.47
N ALA A 150 -14.73 -6.55 13.40
CA ALA A 150 -14.44 -7.41 14.52
C ALA A 150 -13.92 -6.57 15.71
N PRO A 151 -14.52 -6.71 16.91
CA PRO A 151 -14.02 -6.02 18.09
C PRO A 151 -12.55 -6.40 18.30
N SER A 152 -11.69 -5.40 18.48
CA SER A 152 -10.31 -5.65 18.92
C SER A 152 -10.36 -6.28 20.32
N GLU A 153 -10.28 -7.60 20.41
CA GLU A 153 -10.16 -8.34 21.68
C GLU A 153 -8.95 -7.85 22.50
N VAL A 154 -8.01 -7.12 21.87
CA VAL A 154 -6.87 -6.44 22.49
C VAL A 154 -7.27 -5.32 23.47
N ALA A 155 -8.46 -4.73 23.35
CA ALA A 155 -8.90 -3.64 24.24
C ALA A 155 -9.44 -4.12 25.60
N LYS A 156 -9.55 -5.44 25.83
CA LYS A 156 -10.12 -6.00 27.07
C LYS A 156 -9.07 -6.47 28.10
N ASN A 157 -7.77 -6.46 27.76
CA ASN A 157 -6.70 -6.94 28.65
C ASN A 157 -5.77 -5.82 29.17
N SER A 158 -6.21 -4.56 29.13
CA SER A 158 -5.46 -3.41 29.63
C SER A 158 -6.28 -2.56 30.61
N ALA A 159 -6.84 -3.22 31.63
CA ALA A 159 -7.41 -2.61 32.83
C ALA A 159 -6.84 -3.32 34.06
#